data_AF-A2FT00-F1
#
_entry.id   AF-A2FT00-F1
#
_cell.length_a   1.000
_cell.length_b   1.000
_cell.length_c   1.000
_cell.angle_alpha   90.00
_cell.angle_beta   90.00
_cell.angle_gamma   90.00
#
_symmetry.space_group_name_H-M   'P 1'
#
loop_
_entity.id
_entity.type
_entity.pdbx_description
1 polymer ?
#
loop_
_entity_poly.entity_id
_entity_poly.type
_entity_poly.pdbx_seq_one_letter_code
_entity_poly.pdbx_strand_id
1 'polypeptide(L)'
;MNTSKHKEITRMASYIIQIPTGTGVINFTTASNSTSTDDNVISNYGSNFNITKCNYLNNKFIGSSGIFDCDIKCSYSSCSFIGNKGIYLFDSKPKSVVNCYFNNDVTQTISNNAATYEPIQPFDFYISHYSTYYCPATYFSYNLVKNEKDSRKKFKEDELDLDDIKIIVNKVYKTSFVEAVNFSNLAE
;
A
#
# COMPACT_ATOMS: atom_id res chain seq x y z
N MET A 1 2.13 -2.11 8.14
CA MET A 1 3.21 -2.16 9.16
C MET A 1 4.10 -0.94 8.93
N ASN A 2 4.29 -0.06 9.93
CA ASN A 2 5.11 1.15 9.77
C ASN A 2 6.56 0.77 10.12
N THR A 3 7.32 0.26 9.15
CA THR A 3 8.71 -0.13 9.38
C THR A 3 9.61 1.10 9.18
N SER A 4 10.25 1.52 10.27
CA SER A 4 11.44 2.36 10.22
C SER A 4 12.45 1.73 9.26
N LYS A 5 13.30 2.55 8.60
CA LYS A 5 14.35 2.05 7.70
C LYS A 5 15.29 1.10 8.47
N HIS A 6 14.97 -0.18 8.49
CA HIS A 6 15.86 -1.23 8.99
C HIS A 6 17.03 -1.28 8.01
N LYS A 7 18.23 -1.02 8.53
CA LYS A 7 19.37 -0.69 7.68
C LYS A 7 19.87 -1.82 6.79
N GLU A 8 19.47 -3.07 7.00
CA GLU A 8 19.83 -4.19 6.13
C GLU A 8 18.92 -5.38 6.45
N ILE A 9 17.69 -5.41 5.93
CA ILE A 9 17.00 -6.71 5.80
C ILE A 9 17.42 -7.25 4.44
N THR A 10 18.25 -8.30 4.45
CA THR A 10 18.81 -8.84 3.20
C THR A 10 17.80 -9.69 2.45
N ARG A 11 16.89 -10.40 3.13
CA ARG A 11 15.88 -11.29 2.53
C ARG A 11 14.47 -10.97 3.02
N MET A 12 13.47 -10.94 2.12
CA MET A 12 12.03 -10.79 2.46
C MET A 12 11.76 -9.58 3.35
N ALA A 13 12.25 -8.41 2.93
CA ALA A 13 12.30 -7.18 3.74
C ALA A 13 10.95 -6.58 4.18
N SER A 14 9.83 -7.16 3.77
CA SER A 14 8.51 -6.78 4.28
C SER A 14 7.85 -7.93 5.04
N TYR A 15 7.49 -9.01 4.35
CA TYR A 15 6.90 -10.19 4.98
C TYR A 15 7.03 -11.43 4.10
N ILE A 16 6.90 -12.59 4.75
CA ILE A 16 6.84 -13.91 4.12
C ILE A 16 5.63 -14.69 4.67
N ILE A 17 4.88 -15.33 3.78
CA ILE A 17 3.91 -16.37 4.14
C ILE A 17 4.24 -17.61 3.31
N GLN A 18 4.71 -18.65 4.00
CA GLN A 18 5.27 -19.85 3.38
C GLN A 18 4.40 -21.07 3.70
N ILE A 19 3.95 -21.76 2.66
CA ILE A 19 3.34 -23.11 2.69
C ILE A 19 2.24 -23.22 3.77
N PRO A 20 1.22 -22.34 3.80
CA PRO A 20 0.09 -22.57 4.68
C PRO A 20 -0.69 -23.80 4.20
N THR A 21 -1.24 -24.58 5.11
CA THR A 21 -1.99 -25.80 4.77
C THR A 21 -3.36 -25.54 4.13
N GLY A 22 -3.78 -24.28 4.00
CA GLY A 22 -5.06 -23.87 3.44
C GLY A 22 -4.97 -22.65 2.52
N THR A 23 -6.12 -22.11 2.13
CA THR A 23 -6.21 -20.87 1.36
C THR A 23 -6.11 -19.65 2.28
N GLY A 24 -5.35 -18.64 1.86
CA GLY A 24 -5.23 -17.37 2.59
C GLY A 24 -5.97 -16.24 1.88
N VAL A 25 -6.73 -15.44 2.63
CA VAL A 25 -7.21 -14.13 2.17
C VAL A 25 -6.44 -13.06 2.94
N ILE A 26 -5.67 -12.26 2.22
CA ILE A 26 -4.96 -11.11 2.78
C ILE A 26 -5.78 -9.89 2.40
N ASN A 27 -6.44 -9.26 3.36
CA ASN A 27 -7.23 -8.06 3.15
C ASN A 27 -6.55 -6.88 3.84
N PHE A 28 -6.50 -5.73 3.18
CA PHE A 28 -5.99 -4.48 3.75
C PHE A 28 -4.55 -4.60 4.27
N THR A 29 -3.61 -4.79 3.35
CA THR A 29 -2.17 -4.84 3.67
C THR A 29 -1.42 -3.70 3.03
N THR A 30 -0.62 -2.99 3.83
CA THR A 30 0.35 -2.01 3.34
C THR A 30 1.76 -2.50 3.66
N ALA A 31 2.55 -2.66 2.60
CA ALA A 31 3.97 -2.93 2.66
C ALA A 31 4.71 -1.84 1.90
N SER A 32 5.57 -1.11 2.61
CA SER A 32 6.15 0.10 2.07
C SER A 32 7.54 0.38 2.58
N ASN A 33 8.33 1.10 1.78
CA ASN A 33 9.66 1.56 2.14
C ASN A 33 10.62 0.43 2.57
N SER A 34 10.34 -0.81 2.16
CA SER A 34 11.22 -1.95 2.40
C SER A 34 12.28 -2.04 1.32
N THR A 35 13.50 -2.41 1.68
CA THR A 35 14.59 -2.67 0.73
C THR A 35 15.21 -4.02 1.03
N SER A 36 15.40 -4.84 -0.01
CA SER A 36 16.04 -6.16 0.08
C SER A 36 17.17 -6.28 -0.95
N THR A 37 18.16 -7.13 -0.69
CA THR A 37 19.39 -7.30 -1.51
C THR A 37 19.73 -8.74 -1.87
N ASP A 38 19.17 -9.72 -1.16
CA ASP A 38 19.50 -11.15 -1.29
C ASP A 38 18.29 -11.96 -1.78
N ASP A 39 17.06 -11.53 -1.45
CA ASP A 39 15.82 -12.17 -1.89
C ASP A 39 14.70 -11.15 -2.18
N ASN A 40 13.51 -11.58 -2.61
CA ASN A 40 12.37 -10.69 -2.86
C ASN A 40 12.06 -9.78 -1.64
N VAL A 41 11.32 -8.69 -1.84
CA VAL A 41 10.85 -7.86 -0.72
C VAL A 41 9.68 -8.54 -0.01
N ILE A 42 8.81 -9.20 -0.78
CA ILE A 42 7.62 -9.91 -0.30
C ILE A 42 7.61 -11.28 -0.94
N SER A 43 7.31 -12.32 -0.14
CA SER A 43 7.15 -13.69 -0.65
C SER A 43 5.86 -14.32 -0.12
N ASN A 44 4.99 -14.73 -1.03
CA ASN A 44 3.78 -15.52 -0.75
C ASN A 44 3.81 -16.76 -1.64
N TYR A 45 4.11 -17.92 -1.08
CA TYR A 45 4.26 -19.14 -1.89
C TYR A 45 3.75 -20.39 -1.18
N GLY A 46 3.40 -21.38 -1.99
CA GLY A 46 3.02 -22.72 -1.53
C GLY A 46 1.51 -22.96 -1.48
N SER A 47 0.68 -21.91 -1.59
CA SER A 47 -0.78 -22.01 -1.47
C SER A 47 -1.55 -20.96 -2.26
N ASN A 48 -2.86 -21.13 -2.37
CA ASN A 48 -3.75 -20.15 -3.00
C ASN A 48 -3.92 -18.93 -2.07
N PHE A 49 -3.39 -17.79 -2.50
CA PHE A 49 -3.55 -16.52 -1.80
C PHE A 49 -4.38 -15.53 -2.62
N ASN A 50 -5.44 -15.02 -2.00
CA ASN A 50 -6.20 -13.91 -2.54
C ASN A 50 -5.81 -12.65 -1.76
N ILE A 51 -4.96 -11.83 -2.36
CA ILE A 51 -4.58 -10.52 -1.82
C ILE A 51 -5.56 -9.48 -2.35
N THR A 52 -6.29 -8.87 -1.44
CA THR A 52 -7.36 -7.91 -1.75
C THR A 52 -7.10 -6.61 -1.00
N LYS A 53 -7.43 -5.47 -1.61
CA LYS A 53 -7.27 -4.13 -1.00
C LYS A 53 -5.87 -3.91 -0.43
N CYS A 54 -4.86 -3.77 -1.28
CA CYS A 54 -3.47 -3.72 -0.81
C CYS A 54 -2.68 -2.53 -1.38
N ASN A 55 -1.68 -2.08 -0.63
CA ASN A 55 -0.78 -0.98 -1.01
C ASN A 55 0.66 -1.42 -0.90
N TYR A 56 1.33 -1.49 -2.04
CA TYR A 56 2.74 -1.78 -2.13
C TYR A 56 3.49 -0.55 -2.62
N LEU A 57 4.14 0.16 -1.69
CA LEU A 57 4.60 1.53 -1.90
C LEU A 57 6.12 1.66 -1.70
N ASN A 58 6.83 2.13 -2.71
CA ASN A 58 8.26 2.46 -2.59
C ASN A 58 9.14 1.31 -2.08
N ASN A 59 8.80 0.06 -2.42
CA ASN A 59 9.63 -1.09 -2.10
C ASN A 59 10.75 -1.22 -3.12
N LYS A 60 11.94 -1.62 -2.68
CA LYS A 60 13.11 -1.75 -3.55
C LYS A 60 13.74 -3.13 -3.43
N PHE A 61 14.02 -3.76 -4.56
CA PHE A 61 14.87 -4.94 -4.61
C PHE A 61 16.13 -4.68 -5.43
N ILE A 62 17.29 -4.99 -4.86
CA ILE A 62 18.60 -4.85 -5.49
C ILE A 62 19.12 -6.27 -5.80
N GLY A 63 18.47 -6.94 -6.76
CA GLY A 63 18.83 -8.28 -7.21
C GLY A 63 18.27 -8.54 -8.61
N SER A 64 18.39 -9.78 -9.08
CA SER A 64 18.01 -10.18 -10.45
C SER A 64 16.61 -10.78 -10.59
N SER A 65 15.83 -10.86 -9.51
CA SER A 65 14.49 -11.45 -9.44
C SER A 65 13.39 -10.39 -9.31
N GLY A 66 12.14 -10.81 -9.13
CA GLY A 66 11.02 -9.93 -8.80
C GLY A 66 11.13 -9.22 -7.45
N ILE A 67 10.48 -8.07 -7.30
CA ILE A 67 10.26 -7.45 -5.98
C ILE A 67 9.27 -8.30 -5.16
N PHE A 68 8.28 -8.87 -5.83
CA PHE A 68 7.25 -9.74 -5.25
C PHE A 68 7.44 -11.16 -5.78
N ASP A 69 7.75 -12.08 -4.88
CA ASP A 69 7.57 -13.50 -5.14
C ASP A 69 6.15 -13.88 -4.77
N CYS A 70 5.38 -14.15 -5.80
CA CYS A 70 4.06 -14.73 -5.69
C CYS A 70 4.00 -15.82 -6.74
N ASP A 71 3.80 -17.06 -6.32
CA ASP A 71 3.68 -18.17 -7.25
C ASP A 71 2.39 -18.02 -8.11
N ILE A 72 2.23 -18.91 -9.10
CA ILE A 72 1.08 -18.94 -10.02
C ILE A 72 -0.28 -19.13 -9.33
N LYS A 73 -0.33 -19.29 -8.00
CA LYS A 73 -1.56 -19.45 -7.22
C LYS A 73 -2.02 -18.17 -6.54
N CYS A 74 -1.18 -17.13 -6.53
CA CYS A 74 -1.54 -15.83 -6.02
C CYS A 74 -2.48 -15.04 -6.93
N SER A 75 -3.42 -14.32 -6.32
CA SER A 75 -4.31 -13.39 -7.00
C SER A 75 -4.27 -12.03 -6.31
N TYR A 76 -4.27 -10.95 -7.09
CA TYR A 76 -4.34 -9.58 -6.59
C TYR A 76 -5.63 -8.91 -7.06
N SER A 77 -6.35 -8.27 -6.15
CA SER A 77 -7.49 -7.43 -6.49
C SER A 77 -7.56 -6.12 -5.73
N SER A 78 -7.95 -5.05 -6.43
CA SER A 78 -8.09 -3.71 -5.83
C SER A 78 -6.82 -3.25 -5.12
N CYS A 79 -5.67 -3.46 -5.76
CA CYS A 79 -4.35 -3.18 -5.19
C CYS A 79 -3.62 -2.05 -5.91
N SER A 80 -2.75 -1.35 -5.18
CA SER A 80 -1.88 -0.33 -5.74
C SER A 80 -0.41 -0.72 -5.61
N PHE A 81 0.30 -0.71 -6.72
CA PHE A 81 1.75 -0.90 -6.80
C PHE A 81 2.37 0.40 -7.28
N ILE A 82 2.93 1.18 -6.36
CA ILE A 82 3.41 2.55 -6.64
C ILE A 82 4.85 2.73 -6.16
N GLY A 83 5.69 3.31 -7.03
CA GLY A 83 7.06 3.71 -6.70
C GLY A 83 8.01 2.55 -6.40
N ASN A 84 7.61 1.29 -6.67
CA ASN A 84 8.48 0.15 -6.42
C ASN A 84 9.63 0.11 -7.45
N LYS A 85 10.82 -0.31 -7.00
CA LYS A 85 12.08 -0.24 -7.77
C LYS A 85 12.79 -1.58 -7.83
N GLY A 86 13.17 -2.02 -9.02
CA GLY A 86 13.86 -3.29 -9.25
C GLY A 86 13.93 -3.64 -10.73
N ILE A 87 14.43 -4.83 -11.07
CA ILE A 87 14.41 -5.29 -12.47
C ILE A 87 12.98 -5.72 -12.85
N TYR A 88 12.35 -6.52 -11.99
CA TYR A 88 11.00 -7.05 -12.21
C TYR A 88 10.06 -6.70 -11.07
N LEU A 89 8.79 -6.43 -11.38
CA LEU A 89 7.78 -6.30 -10.32
C LEU A 89 7.52 -7.69 -9.69
N PHE A 90 7.00 -8.63 -10.46
CA PHE A 90 6.74 -10.00 -10.02
C PHE A 90 7.79 -10.98 -10.51
N ASP A 91 8.13 -11.95 -9.67
CA ASP A 91 9.04 -13.02 -10.06
C ASP A 91 8.35 -14.03 -10.97
N SER A 92 7.07 -14.31 -10.71
CA SER A 92 6.23 -15.16 -11.56
C SER A 92 4.90 -14.47 -11.84
N LYS A 93 4.21 -14.85 -12.93
CA LYS A 93 2.93 -14.26 -13.28
C LYS A 93 1.87 -14.68 -12.25
N PRO A 94 1.23 -13.73 -11.51
CA PRO A 94 0.10 -14.06 -10.66
C PRO A 94 -1.05 -14.67 -11.45
N LYS A 95 -1.83 -15.54 -10.81
CA LYS A 95 -3.02 -16.20 -11.36
C LYS A 95 -4.00 -15.20 -11.97
N SER A 96 -4.26 -14.12 -11.24
CA SER A 96 -5.12 -13.02 -11.70
C SER A 96 -4.71 -11.71 -11.04
N VAL A 97 -4.83 -10.63 -11.81
CA VAL A 97 -4.63 -9.25 -11.38
C VAL A 97 -5.85 -8.48 -11.86
N VAL A 98 -6.69 -8.02 -10.93
CA VAL A 98 -7.99 -7.39 -11.24
C VAL A 98 -8.12 -6.06 -10.53
N ASN A 99 -8.45 -5.00 -11.25
CA ASN A 99 -8.62 -3.66 -10.69
C ASN A 99 -7.37 -3.19 -9.90
N CYS A 100 -6.17 -3.41 -10.45
CA CYS A 100 -4.93 -3.00 -9.82
C CYS A 100 -4.31 -1.81 -10.55
N TYR A 101 -3.73 -0.89 -9.79
CA TYR A 101 -2.98 0.24 -10.32
C TYR A 101 -1.47 -0.03 -10.28
N PHE A 102 -0.79 0.34 -11.37
CA PHE A 102 0.65 0.16 -11.53
C PHE A 102 1.31 1.48 -11.93
N ASN A 103 2.20 1.99 -11.07
CA ASN A 103 3.08 3.12 -11.36
C ASN A 103 4.44 2.86 -10.71
N ASN A 104 5.27 2.04 -11.35
CA ASN A 104 6.50 1.52 -10.78
C ASN A 104 7.71 1.89 -11.66
N ASP A 105 8.89 1.87 -11.05
CA ASP A 105 10.18 2.12 -11.68
C ASP A 105 10.91 0.77 -11.79
N VAL A 106 10.34 -0.11 -12.62
CA VAL A 106 10.87 -1.44 -12.95
C VAL A 106 11.07 -1.57 -14.46
N THR A 107 12.06 -2.36 -14.88
CA THR A 107 12.31 -2.60 -16.30
C THR A 107 11.16 -3.39 -16.95
N GLN A 108 10.60 -4.36 -16.22
CA GLN A 108 9.54 -5.22 -16.72
C GLN A 108 8.63 -5.67 -15.57
N THR A 109 7.38 -5.97 -15.88
CA THR A 109 6.41 -6.34 -14.83
C THR A 109 6.63 -7.77 -14.32
N ILE A 110 7.10 -8.72 -15.13
CA ILE A 110 7.26 -10.14 -14.76
C ILE A 110 8.59 -10.68 -15.29
N SER A 111 9.39 -11.38 -14.48
CA SER A 111 10.76 -11.82 -14.82
C SER A 111 10.94 -12.58 -16.15
N ASN A 112 9.99 -13.47 -16.46
CA ASN A 112 10.06 -14.38 -17.62
C ASN A 112 8.94 -14.14 -18.64
N ASN A 113 8.22 -13.02 -18.53
CA ASN A 113 7.10 -12.72 -19.41
C ASN A 113 6.94 -11.21 -19.61
N ALA A 114 6.95 -10.74 -20.86
CA ALA A 114 6.75 -9.32 -21.17
C ALA A 114 5.30 -8.84 -20.96
N ALA A 115 4.43 -9.67 -20.36
CA ALA A 115 3.06 -9.31 -20.07
C ALA A 115 2.99 -8.04 -19.23
N THR A 116 2.27 -7.06 -19.78
CA THR A 116 1.87 -5.84 -19.11
C THR A 116 0.46 -6.01 -18.56
N TYR A 117 0.15 -5.29 -17.48
CA TYR A 117 -1.21 -5.14 -16.98
C TYR A 117 -1.69 -3.75 -17.37
N GLU A 118 -2.91 -3.66 -17.90
CA GLU A 118 -3.55 -2.37 -18.13
C GLU A 118 -3.75 -1.66 -16.79
N PRO A 119 -3.13 -0.49 -16.56
CA PRO A 119 -3.35 0.25 -15.34
C PRO A 119 -4.76 0.83 -15.36
N ILE A 120 -5.52 0.63 -14.29
CA ILE A 120 -6.75 1.39 -14.06
C ILE A 120 -6.42 2.76 -13.46
N GLN A 121 -7.40 3.64 -13.24
CA GLN A 121 -7.12 4.84 -12.42
C GLN A 121 -6.58 4.41 -11.05
N PRO A 122 -5.59 5.13 -10.48
CA PRO A 122 -5.21 4.93 -9.10
C PRO A 122 -6.47 5.00 -8.25
N PHE A 123 -6.62 4.07 -7.32
CA PHE A 123 -7.79 3.96 -6.45
C PHE A 123 -7.75 5.07 -5.38
N ASP A 124 -7.59 6.32 -5.81
CA ASP A 124 -7.51 7.53 -5.00
C ASP A 124 -8.84 7.80 -4.29
N PHE A 125 -9.97 7.33 -4.82
CA PHE A 125 -11.27 7.44 -4.16
C PHE A 125 -11.40 6.59 -2.90
N TYR A 126 -10.55 5.58 -2.74
CA TYR A 126 -10.43 4.80 -1.51
C TYR A 126 -9.19 5.24 -0.72
N ILE A 127 -8.81 6.53 -0.73
CA ILE A 127 -7.73 7.08 0.10
C ILE A 127 -7.97 6.96 1.63
N SER A 128 -9.01 6.27 2.12
CA SER A 128 -8.93 5.72 3.49
C SER A 128 -7.69 4.80 3.67
N HIS A 129 -7.16 4.23 2.58
CA HIS A 129 -6.05 3.29 2.55
C HIS A 129 -4.65 3.95 2.43
N TYR A 130 -4.58 5.22 1.99
CA TYR A 130 -3.36 6.04 1.99
C TYR A 130 -3.31 7.02 3.16
N SER A 131 -4.27 6.89 4.08
CA SER A 131 -4.48 7.92 5.05
C SER A 131 -3.21 8.11 5.89
N THR A 132 -2.63 9.29 5.77
CA THR A 132 -1.70 9.87 6.74
C THR A 132 -2.44 10.19 8.05
N TYR A 133 -3.52 9.46 8.37
CA TYR A 133 -4.47 9.71 9.47
C TYR A 133 -3.85 9.44 10.84
N TYR A 134 -2.57 9.05 10.87
CA TYR A 134 -1.66 9.10 12.01
C TYR A 134 -0.25 9.62 11.64
N CYS A 135 -0.12 10.43 10.59
CA CYS A 135 1.10 11.19 10.28
C CYS A 135 0.82 12.69 10.52
N PRO A 136 1.01 13.18 11.77
CA PRO A 136 0.68 14.56 12.15
C PRO A 136 1.53 15.63 11.45
N ALA A 137 2.52 15.24 10.62
CA ALA A 137 3.58 16.15 10.22
C ALA A 137 3.34 16.89 8.90
N THR A 138 2.59 16.34 7.93
CA THR A 138 2.59 16.89 6.56
C THR A 138 1.36 17.70 6.20
N TYR A 139 0.15 17.28 6.63
CA TYR A 139 -1.08 18.01 6.29
C TYR A 139 -1.20 19.35 7.05
N PHE A 140 -0.74 19.39 8.30
CA PHE A 140 -0.68 20.63 9.09
C PHE A 140 0.47 21.54 8.65
N SER A 141 1.61 20.99 8.27
CA SER A 141 2.77 21.77 7.80
C SER A 141 2.43 22.58 6.54
N TYR A 142 1.74 22.01 5.56
CA TYR A 142 1.51 22.70 4.28
C TYR A 142 0.43 23.80 4.37
N ASN A 143 -0.56 23.64 5.26
CA ASN A 143 -1.65 24.61 5.42
C ASN A 143 -1.44 25.63 6.55
N LEU A 144 -0.50 25.42 7.47
CA LEU A 144 -0.15 26.40 8.52
C LEU A 144 0.84 27.48 8.05
N VAL A 145 1.51 27.33 6.90
CA VAL A 145 2.42 28.38 6.37
C VAL A 145 1.67 29.68 6.00
N LYS A 146 0.34 29.67 5.94
CA LYS A 146 -0.46 30.88 5.67
C LYS A 146 -1.00 31.60 6.90
N ASN A 147 -0.96 31.01 8.09
CA ASN A 147 -1.40 31.67 9.31
C ASN A 147 -0.25 31.69 10.30
N GLU A 148 0.50 32.80 10.25
CA GLU A 148 1.50 33.14 11.25
C GLU A 148 0.92 33.02 12.67
N LYS A 149 1.77 32.52 13.57
CA LYS A 149 1.58 32.36 15.02
C LYS A 149 0.56 31.30 15.43
N ASP A 150 0.99 30.03 15.48
CA ASP A 150 1.23 29.45 16.79
C ASP A 150 2.22 28.28 16.73
N SER A 151 2.98 28.21 17.81
CA SER A 151 4.04 27.33 18.22
C SER A 151 3.97 25.87 17.77
N ARG A 152 5.18 25.35 17.55
CA ARG A 152 5.59 23.94 17.62
C ARG A 152 5.06 23.27 18.90
N LYS A 153 3.77 22.96 18.98
CA LYS A 153 3.29 21.90 19.86
C LYS A 153 3.57 20.60 19.13
N LYS A 154 4.58 19.87 19.62
CA LYS A 154 4.60 18.42 19.49
C LYS A 154 3.18 17.97 19.85
N PHE A 155 2.43 17.42 18.90
CA PHE A 155 1.24 16.66 19.23
C PHE A 155 1.71 15.58 20.20
N LYS A 156 1.45 15.78 21.50
CA LYS A 156 1.28 14.66 22.41
C LYS A 156 0.05 13.91 21.90
N GLU A 157 -0.04 12.63 22.24
CA GLU A 157 -1.17 11.76 21.91
C GLU A 157 -2.50 12.30 22.49
N ASP A 158 -2.97 13.43 21.99
CA ASP A 158 -4.28 13.96 22.31
C ASP A 158 -5.26 13.30 21.34
N GLU A 159 -6.29 12.65 21.91
CA GLU A 159 -7.39 12.04 21.17
C GLU A 159 -7.99 13.06 20.21
N LEU A 160 -8.20 12.64 18.96
CA LEU A 160 -8.96 13.44 17.99
C LEU A 160 -10.39 13.59 18.50
N ASP A 161 -10.84 14.83 18.67
CA ASP A 161 -12.22 15.09 19.03
C ASP A 161 -13.17 14.88 17.83
N LEU A 162 -14.45 14.72 18.12
CA LEU A 162 -15.45 14.43 17.09
C LEU A 162 -15.63 15.59 16.09
N ASP A 163 -15.32 16.82 16.49
CA ASP A 163 -15.50 17.99 15.64
C ASP A 163 -14.36 18.12 14.63
N ASP A 164 -13.14 17.77 15.02
CA ASP A 164 -12.02 17.57 14.10
C ASP A 164 -12.36 16.52 13.04
N ILE A 165 -12.96 15.39 13.46
CA ILE A 165 -13.39 14.33 12.54
C ILE A 165 -14.44 14.83 11.55
N LYS A 166 -15.45 15.60 12.01
CA LYS A 166 -16.47 16.19 11.13
C LYS A 166 -15.88 17.14 10.10
N ILE A 167 -14.93 17.99 10.52
CA ILE A 167 -14.26 18.96 9.64
C ILE A 167 -13.45 18.22 8.57
N ILE A 168 -12.74 17.17 8.96
CA ILE A 168 -11.98 16.33 8.03
C ILE A 168 -12.92 15.68 7.02
N VAL A 169 -14.01 15.06 7.49
CA VAL A 169 -14.96 14.38 6.61
C VAL A 169 -15.57 15.35 5.58
N ASN A 170 -15.99 16.53 6.03
CA ASN A 170 -16.53 17.55 5.13
C ASN A 170 -15.50 18.01 4.10
N LYS A 171 -14.26 18.29 4.50
CA LYS A 171 -13.23 18.76 3.56
C LYS A 171 -12.80 17.69 2.53
N VAL A 172 -12.69 16.44 2.97
CA VAL A 172 -12.17 15.35 2.13
C VAL A 172 -13.24 14.79 1.21
N TYR A 173 -14.40 14.46 1.77
CA TYR A 173 -15.47 13.78 1.04
C TYR A 173 -16.52 14.76 0.49
N LYS A 174 -16.42 16.06 0.82
CA LYS A 174 -17.40 17.09 0.48
C LYS A 174 -18.83 16.72 0.89
N THR A 175 -18.95 15.94 1.96
CA THR A 175 -20.19 15.34 2.46
C THR A 175 -20.25 15.47 3.98
N SER A 176 -21.44 15.32 4.57
CA SER A 176 -21.57 15.37 6.02
C SER A 176 -20.97 14.14 6.71
N PHE A 177 -20.60 14.27 7.99
CA PHE A 177 -20.10 13.15 8.79
C PHE A 177 -21.04 11.95 8.75
N VAL A 178 -22.35 12.18 8.91
CA VAL A 178 -23.38 11.14 8.94
C VAL A 178 -23.49 10.40 7.60
N GLU A 179 -23.39 11.10 6.47
CA GLU A 179 -23.38 10.46 5.15
C GLU A 179 -22.11 9.62 4.96
N ALA A 180 -20.96 10.12 5.42
CA ALA A 180 -19.70 9.40 5.27
C ALA A 180 -19.63 8.10 6.07
N VAL A 181 -20.20 8.05 7.28
CA VAL A 181 -20.27 6.80 8.07
C VAL A 181 -21.18 5.76 7.40
N ASN A 182 -22.08 6.19 6.50
CA ASN A 182 -23.02 5.32 5.79
C ASN A 182 -22.53 4.89 4.39
N PHE A 183 -21.35 5.34 3.93
CA PHE A 183 -20.83 4.92 2.62
C PHE A 183 -20.59 3.41 2.50
N SER A 184 -20.36 2.71 3.62
CA SER A 184 -20.22 1.26 3.65
C SER A 184 -21.50 0.49 3.28
N ASN A 185 -22.67 1.14 3.31
CA ASN A 185 -23.96 0.52 3.00
C ASN A 185 -24.46 0.83 1.56
N LEU A 186 -23.70 1.61 0.78
CA LEU A 186 -24.07 2.00 -0.59
C LEU A 186 -23.37 1.15 -1.67
N ALA A 187 -22.64 0.11 -1.26
CA ALA A 187 -22.02 -0.86 -2.14
C ALA A 187 -22.71 -2.23 -1.98
N GLU A 188 -24.00 -2.30 -2.34
CA GLU A 188 -24.69 -3.52 -2.77
C GLU A 188 -25.21 -3.32 -4.20
#